data_AF-A0A2K4MTW2-F1
#
_entry.id   AF-A0A2K4MTW2-F1
#
_cell.length_a   1.000
_cell.length_b   1.000
_cell.length_c   1.000
_cell.angle_alpha   90.00
_cell.angle_beta   90.00
_cell.angle_gamma   90.00
#
_symmetry.space_group_name_H-M   'P 1'
#
loop_
_entity.id
_entity.type
_entity.pdbx_description
1 polymer ?
#
loop_
_entity_poly.entity_id
_entity_poly.type
_entity_poly.pdbx_seq_one_letter_code
_entity_poly.pdbx_strand_id
1 'polypeptide(L)'
;MNDLFQMRRDFMRRFDLPSPSHPEFQPQQLAMWQAMLDEELAELRQALADYRRLPEQSPEQQRHSRAELAAEAVDVLNVVCGLLLSQGLPLEAMCQAIHEANLRKCVDGKVVRRADGKVLKPEGWLPADKLGVIRRAEAGPA
;
A
#
# COMPACT_ATOMS: atom_id res chain seq x y z
N MET A 1 -13.75 -10.79 9.92
CA MET A 1 -13.38 -9.74 8.94
C MET A 1 -12.10 -10.19 8.29
N ASN A 2 -12.09 -10.38 6.97
CA ASN A 2 -10.84 -10.62 6.25
C ASN A 2 -10.08 -9.28 6.20
N ASP A 3 -8.79 -9.30 6.51
CA ASP A 3 -7.93 -8.15 6.21
C ASP A 3 -7.65 -8.06 4.70
N LEU A 4 -7.19 -6.90 4.23
CA LEU A 4 -6.87 -6.64 2.83
C LEU A 4 -5.94 -7.70 2.22
N PHE A 5 -4.97 -8.17 3.00
CA PHE A 5 -3.95 -9.10 2.52
C PHE A 5 -4.53 -10.51 2.33
N GLN A 6 -5.42 -10.95 3.24
CA GLN A 6 -6.16 -12.20 3.09
C GLN A 6 -7.09 -12.18 1.88
N MET A 7 -7.82 -11.08 1.66
CA MET A 7 -8.66 -10.92 0.46
C MET A 7 -7.82 -11.01 -0.81
N ARG A 8 -6.64 -10.38 -0.83
CA ARG A 8 -5.75 -10.43 -1.99
C ARG A 8 -5.17 -11.83 -2.22
N ARG A 9 -4.75 -12.54 -1.17
CA ARG A 9 -4.28 -13.94 -1.28
C ARG A 9 -5.37 -14.87 -1.81
N ASP A 10 -6.62 -14.70 -1.36
CA ASP A 10 -7.76 -15.48 -1.85
C ASP A 10 -8.05 -15.21 -3.34
N PHE A 11 -8.03 -13.94 -3.76
CA PHE A 11 -8.10 -13.59 -5.18
C PHE A 11 -6.97 -14.27 -5.97
N MET A 12 -5.72 -14.11 -5.56
CA MET A 12 -4.58 -14.67 -6.29
C MET A 12 -4.67 -16.20 -6.42
N ARG A 13 -5.14 -16.89 -5.37
CA ARG A 13 -5.40 -18.33 -5.41
C ARG A 13 -6.49 -18.71 -6.41
N ARG A 14 -7.59 -17.96 -6.48
CA ARG A 14 -8.72 -18.25 -7.39
C ARG A 14 -8.41 -17.95 -8.85
N PHE A 15 -7.43 -17.09 -9.10
CA PHE A 15 -7.01 -16.65 -10.44
C PHE A 15 -5.66 -17.26 -10.85
N ASP A 16 -5.19 -18.29 -10.13
CA ASP A 16 -3.92 -19.00 -10.40
C ASP A 16 -2.69 -18.08 -10.51
N LEU A 17 -2.68 -16.98 -9.76
CA LEU A 17 -1.54 -16.07 -9.67
C LEU A 17 -0.53 -16.59 -8.63
N PRO A 18 0.76 -16.72 -8.98
CA PRO A 18 1.82 -17.07 -8.05
C PRO A 18 1.82 -16.17 -6.81
N SER A 19 1.85 -16.78 -5.63
CA SER A 19 1.98 -16.10 -4.34
C SER A 19 2.84 -16.94 -3.39
N PRO A 20 4.18 -16.95 -3.59
CA PRO A 20 5.10 -17.74 -2.77
C PRO A 20 4.95 -17.44 -1.28
N SER A 21 5.24 -18.44 -0.44
CA SER A 21 5.18 -18.29 1.02
C SER A 21 6.41 -17.63 1.64
N HIS A 22 7.47 -17.45 0.84
CA HIS A 22 8.75 -16.86 1.23
C HIS A 22 9.27 -15.98 0.08
N PRO A 23 10.15 -15.00 0.36
CA PRO A 23 10.71 -14.13 -0.68
C PRO A 23 11.32 -14.94 -1.82
N GLU A 24 10.81 -14.72 -3.03
CA GLU A 24 11.25 -15.43 -4.23
C GLU A 24 11.17 -14.47 -5.43
N PHE A 25 12.23 -14.44 -6.24
CA PHE A 25 12.26 -13.62 -7.44
C PHE A 25 11.43 -14.26 -8.55
N GLN A 26 10.29 -13.63 -8.88
CA GLN A 26 9.32 -14.11 -9.87
C GLN A 26 9.24 -13.13 -11.05
N PRO A 27 10.20 -13.16 -12.01
CA PRO A 27 10.35 -12.14 -13.05
C PRO A 27 9.23 -12.13 -14.10
N GLN A 28 8.58 -13.27 -14.35
CA GLN A 28 7.68 -13.48 -15.48
C GLN A 28 6.46 -12.55 -15.43
N GLN A 29 6.05 -12.11 -14.24
CA GLN A 29 4.87 -11.28 -14.03
C GLN A 29 5.20 -9.82 -13.75
N LEU A 30 6.47 -9.44 -13.60
CA LEU A 30 6.84 -8.07 -13.21
C LEU A 30 6.38 -7.04 -14.24
N ALA A 31 6.47 -7.36 -15.53
CA ALA A 31 5.98 -6.47 -16.59
C ALA A 31 4.46 -6.26 -16.52
N MET A 32 3.70 -7.32 -16.22
CA MET A 32 2.25 -7.23 -16.01
C MET A 32 1.93 -6.37 -14.80
N TRP A 33 2.57 -6.62 -13.65
CA TRP A 33 2.35 -5.82 -12.44
C TRP A 33 2.71 -4.35 -12.62
N GLN A 34 3.77 -4.05 -13.37
CA GLN A 34 4.15 -2.69 -13.70
C GLN A 34 3.07 -2.02 -14.56
N ALA A 35 2.61 -2.68 -15.62
CA ALA A 35 1.56 -2.14 -16.48
C ALA A 35 0.26 -1.87 -15.71
N MET A 36 -0.19 -2.81 -14.88
CA MET A 36 -1.34 -2.62 -14.00
C MET A 36 -1.12 -1.43 -13.06
N LEU A 37 0.05 -1.33 -12.42
CA LEU A 37 0.32 -0.22 -11.50
C LEU A 37 0.30 1.14 -12.21
N ASP A 38 0.82 1.21 -13.43
CA ASP A 38 0.81 2.43 -14.23
C ASP A 38 -0.62 2.84 -14.62
N GLU A 39 -1.49 1.87 -14.96
CA GLU A 39 -2.91 2.05 -15.28
C GLU A 39 -3.69 2.57 -14.06
N GLU A 40 -3.68 1.85 -12.94
CA GLU A 40 -4.42 2.23 -11.73
C GLU A 40 -3.95 3.57 -11.16
N LEU A 41 -2.64 3.88 -11.27
CA LEU A 41 -2.13 5.19 -10.88
C LEU A 41 -2.59 6.31 -11.81
N ALA A 42 -2.84 6.05 -13.09
CA ALA A 42 -3.40 7.04 -14.00
C ALA A 42 -4.87 7.31 -13.64
N GLU A 43 -5.66 6.28 -13.37
CA GLU A 43 -7.06 6.37 -12.98
C GLU A 43 -7.23 7.09 -11.64
N LEU A 44 -6.44 6.71 -10.61
CA LEU A 44 -6.44 7.42 -9.33
C LEU A 44 -6.07 8.90 -9.46
N ARG A 45 -5.12 9.24 -10.36
CA ARG A 45 -4.78 10.66 -10.61
C ARG A 45 -5.95 11.42 -11.23
N GLN A 46 -6.70 10.79 -12.13
CA GLN A 46 -7.89 11.38 -12.74
C GLN A 46 -9.01 11.56 -11.70
N ALA A 47 -9.33 10.51 -10.93
CA ALA A 47 -10.32 10.57 -9.86
C ALA A 47 -9.98 11.63 -8.80
N LEU A 48 -8.69 11.78 -8.45
CA LEU A 48 -8.22 12.85 -7.57
C LEU A 48 -8.39 14.25 -8.19
N ALA A 49 -8.14 14.41 -9.49
CA ALA A 49 -8.35 15.68 -10.19
C ALA A 49 -9.83 16.07 -10.20
N ASP A 50 -10.74 15.11 -10.39
CA ASP A 50 -12.18 15.32 -10.32
C ASP A 50 -12.64 15.63 -8.91
N TYR A 51 -12.13 14.91 -7.91
CA TYR A 51 -12.42 15.15 -6.50
C TYR A 51 -11.97 16.54 -6.03
N ARG A 52 -10.89 17.11 -6.58
CA ARG A 52 -10.46 18.48 -6.24
C ARG A 52 -11.46 19.56 -6.65
N ARG A 53 -12.35 19.26 -7.61
CA ARG A 53 -13.43 20.14 -8.06
C ARG A 53 -14.75 19.93 -7.31
N LEU A 54 -14.75 19.15 -6.22
CA LEU A 54 -15.95 18.83 -5.44
C LEU A 54 -16.85 20.04 -5.13
N PRO A 55 -16.34 21.22 -4.72
CA PRO A 55 -17.20 22.36 -4.39
C PRO A 55 -18.00 22.93 -5.57
N GLU A 56 -17.56 22.65 -6.81
CA GLU A 56 -18.18 23.14 -8.06
C GLU A 56 -19.23 22.17 -8.62
N GLN A 57 -19.33 20.96 -8.05
CA GLN A 57 -20.15 19.86 -8.54
C GLN A 57 -21.56 19.84 -7.93
N SER A 58 -22.52 19.29 -8.67
CA SER A 58 -23.86 18.97 -8.15
C SER A 58 -23.77 17.90 -7.05
N PRO A 59 -24.78 17.76 -6.16
CA PRO A 59 -24.76 16.74 -5.11
C PRO A 59 -24.60 15.30 -5.62
N GLU A 60 -25.10 15.00 -6.82
CA GLU A 60 -24.93 13.70 -7.45
C GLU A 60 -23.49 13.49 -7.96
N GLN A 61 -22.94 14.49 -8.65
CA GLN A 61 -21.54 14.47 -9.10
C GLN A 61 -20.56 14.37 -7.91
N GLN A 62 -20.86 15.03 -6.79
CA GLN A 62 -20.04 14.89 -5.57
C GLN A 62 -20.06 13.47 -5.02
N ARG A 63 -21.21 12.79 -5.05
CA ARG A 63 -21.31 11.38 -4.63
C ARG A 63 -20.52 10.48 -5.57
N HIS A 64 -20.63 10.72 -6.88
CA HIS A 64 -19.85 10.00 -7.89
C HIS A 64 -18.35 10.19 -7.66
N SER A 65 -17.85 11.42 -7.60
CA SER A 65 -16.42 11.69 -7.37
C SER A 65 -15.88 11.07 -6.07
N ARG A 66 -16.71 10.97 -5.02
CA ARG A 66 -16.36 10.26 -3.78
C ARG A 66 -16.23 8.75 -3.99
N ALA A 67 -17.14 8.17 -4.76
CA ALA A 67 -17.11 6.74 -5.09
C ALA A 67 -15.86 6.41 -5.92
N GLU A 68 -15.62 7.14 -7.00
CA GLU A 68 -14.46 6.93 -7.88
C GLU A 68 -13.15 7.09 -7.11
N LEU A 69 -12.96 8.18 -6.35
CA LEU A 69 -11.74 8.35 -5.57
C LEU A 69 -11.48 7.19 -4.60
N ALA A 70 -12.54 6.64 -4.01
CA ALA A 70 -12.43 5.49 -3.12
C ALA A 70 -12.09 4.19 -3.88
N ALA A 71 -12.77 3.95 -5.01
CA ALA A 71 -12.57 2.77 -5.85
C ALA A 71 -11.13 2.72 -6.40
N GLU A 72 -10.71 3.77 -7.12
CA GLU A 72 -9.38 3.81 -7.74
C GLU A 72 -8.24 3.72 -6.70
N ALA A 73 -8.45 4.26 -5.50
CA ALA A 73 -7.48 4.13 -4.42
C ALA A 73 -7.38 2.68 -3.91
N VAL A 74 -8.50 1.96 -3.86
CA VAL A 74 -8.55 0.55 -3.49
C VAL A 74 -7.93 -0.32 -4.59
N ASP A 75 -8.07 0.04 -5.85
CA ASP A 75 -7.47 -0.73 -6.95
C ASP A 75 -5.94 -0.59 -6.99
N VAL A 76 -5.41 0.62 -6.72
CA VAL A 76 -3.97 0.79 -6.45
C VAL A 76 -3.51 -0.07 -5.26
N LEU A 77 -4.29 -0.14 -4.16
CA LEU A 77 -3.96 -1.02 -3.03
C LEU A 77 -3.94 -2.49 -3.46
N ASN A 78 -4.90 -2.93 -4.26
CA ASN A 78 -4.99 -4.31 -4.77
C ASN A 78 -3.78 -4.66 -5.63
N VAL A 79 -3.38 -3.79 -6.56
CA VAL A 79 -2.24 -4.03 -7.45
C VAL A 79 -0.93 -4.04 -6.69
N VAL A 80 -0.71 -3.08 -5.78
CA VAL A 80 0.53 -3.05 -4.96
C VAL A 80 0.59 -4.26 -4.03
N CYS A 81 -0.51 -4.66 -3.39
CA CYS A 81 -0.53 -5.87 -2.57
C CYS A 81 -0.26 -7.12 -3.43
N GLY A 82 -0.89 -7.21 -4.61
CA GLY A 82 -0.71 -8.31 -5.55
C GLY A 82 0.75 -8.44 -6.00
N LEU A 83 1.39 -7.33 -6.38
CA LEU A 83 2.80 -7.28 -6.73
C LEU A 83 3.68 -7.83 -5.59
N LEU A 84 3.52 -7.32 -4.37
CA LEU A 84 4.36 -7.72 -3.23
C LEU A 84 4.17 -9.20 -2.86
N LEU A 85 2.92 -9.66 -2.85
CA LEU A 85 2.58 -11.07 -2.60
C LEU A 85 3.09 -11.98 -3.72
N SER A 86 3.12 -11.52 -4.96
CA SER A 86 3.64 -12.31 -6.10
C SER A 86 5.12 -12.64 -5.98
N GLN A 87 5.87 -11.85 -5.19
CA GLN A 87 7.28 -12.05 -4.89
C GLN A 87 7.50 -12.71 -3.52
N GLY A 88 6.44 -13.18 -2.86
CA GLY A 88 6.48 -13.77 -1.53
C GLY A 88 7.00 -12.83 -0.44
N LEU A 89 6.91 -11.52 -0.65
CA LEU A 89 7.40 -10.55 0.32
C LEU A 89 6.51 -10.54 1.58
N PRO A 90 7.10 -10.37 2.78
CA PRO A 90 6.39 -10.42 4.06
C PRO A 90 5.62 -9.11 4.30
N LEU A 91 4.55 -8.91 3.53
CA LEU A 91 3.78 -7.67 3.47
C LEU A 91 3.27 -7.23 4.85
N GLU A 92 2.66 -8.15 5.60
CA GLU A 92 2.09 -7.92 6.92
C GLU A 92 3.18 -7.44 7.90
N ALA A 93 4.31 -8.15 7.96
CA ALA A 93 5.43 -7.82 8.84
C ALA A 93 6.13 -6.51 8.44
N MET A 94 6.22 -6.22 7.13
CA MET A 94 6.78 -4.97 6.63
C MET A 94 5.85 -3.79 6.95
N CYS A 95 4.54 -3.95 6.80
CA CYS A 95 3.53 -2.96 7.20
C CYS A 95 3.63 -2.65 8.70
N GLN A 96 3.73 -3.68 9.55
CA GLN A 96 3.91 -3.50 10.99
C GLN A 96 5.21 -2.74 11.31
N ALA A 97 6.35 -3.16 10.75
CA ALA A 97 7.63 -2.51 11.01
C ALA A 97 7.65 -1.03 10.59
N ILE A 98 7.04 -0.70 9.44
CA ILE A 98 6.88 0.68 8.96
C ILE A 98 5.91 1.46 9.85
N HIS A 99 4.80 0.85 10.27
CA HIS A 99 3.83 1.47 11.16
C HIS A 99 4.45 1.86 12.51
N GLU A 100 5.18 0.94 13.15
CA GLU A 100 5.90 1.20 14.39
C GLU A 100 6.91 2.35 14.22
N ALA A 101 7.64 2.37 13.09
CA ALA A 101 8.56 3.48 12.78
C ALA A 101 7.83 4.81 12.58
N ASN A 102 6.64 4.82 12.00
CA ASN A 102 5.83 6.01 11.88
C ASN A 102 5.32 6.50 13.23
N LEU A 103 4.89 5.61 14.12
CA LEU A 103 4.46 5.97 15.47
C LEU A 103 5.60 6.56 16.31
N ARG A 104 6.85 6.10 16.12
CA ARG A 104 8.05 6.69 16.75
C ARG A 104 8.30 8.16 16.36
N LYS A 105 7.59 8.70 15.36
CA LYS A 105 7.65 10.14 15.05
C LYS A 105 6.90 10.98 16.09
N CYS A 106 6.01 10.36 16.86
CA CYS A 106 5.32 10.96 17.98
C CYS A 106 6.20 10.84 19.23
N VAL A 107 6.60 11.96 19.80
CA VAL A 107 7.39 12.03 21.04
C VAL A 107 6.55 12.79 22.05
N ASP A 108 6.27 12.17 23.20
CA ASP A 108 5.43 12.73 24.27
C ASP A 108 4.06 13.25 23.78
N GLY A 109 3.43 12.51 22.86
CA GLY A 109 2.14 12.87 22.27
C GLY A 109 2.21 13.99 21.23
N LYS A 110 3.40 14.48 20.87
CA LYS A 110 3.60 15.58 19.93
C LYS A 110 4.29 15.12 18.66
N VAL A 111 3.90 15.73 17.53
CA VAL A 111 4.53 15.53 16.22
C VAL A 111 5.00 16.87 15.67
N VAL A 112 6.20 16.89 15.07
CA VAL A 112 6.69 18.04 14.32
C VAL A 112 6.14 17.98 12.90
N ARG A 113 5.58 19.08 12.40
CA ARG A 113 5.00 19.17 11.06
C ARG A 113 5.68 20.25 10.23
N ARG A 114 5.82 20.00 8.93
CA ARG A 114 6.17 21.01 7.92
C ARG A 114 4.95 21.85 7.55
N ALA A 115 5.16 22.97 6.87
CA ALA A 115 4.12 23.89 6.39
C ALA A 115 3.02 23.23 5.54
N ASP A 116 3.32 22.15 4.81
CA ASP A 116 2.36 21.37 4.03
C ASP A 116 1.64 20.28 4.84
N GLY A 117 1.81 20.27 6.16
CA GLY A 117 1.20 19.31 7.08
C GLY A 117 1.95 17.98 7.23
N LYS A 118 3.03 17.76 6.46
CA LYS A 118 3.84 16.54 6.51
C LYS A 118 4.46 16.34 7.90
N VAL A 119 4.23 15.17 8.51
CA VAL A 119 4.88 14.77 9.77
C VAL A 119 6.36 14.49 9.53
N LEU A 120 7.21 15.18 10.29
CA LEU A 120 8.66 15.06 10.23
C LEU A 120 9.19 14.02 11.22
N LYS A 121 10.44 13.62 11.01
CA LYS A 121 11.16 12.73 11.93
C LYS A 121 11.76 13.60 13.05
N PRO A 122 11.58 13.23 14.33
CA PRO A 122 12.24 13.91 15.44
C PRO A 122 13.74 13.58 15.48
N GLU A 123 14.48 14.28 16.33
CA GLU A 123 15.87 13.94 16.66
C GLU A 123 15.95 12.52 17.24
N GLY A 124 17.00 11.78 16.90
CA GLY A 124 17.19 10.40 17.37
C GLY A 124 16.22 9.35 16.79
N TRP A 125 15.35 9.72 15.84
CA TRP A 125 14.39 8.79 15.25
C TRP A 125 15.07 7.59 14.55
N LEU A 126 14.60 6.39 14.88
CA LEU A 126 15.10 5.14 14.29
C LEU A 126 14.17 4.59 13.18
N PRO A 127 14.71 4.26 11.99
CA PRO A 127 13.94 3.68 10.90
C PRO A 127 13.41 2.27 11.22
N ALA A 128 12.48 1.80 10.41
CA ALA A 128 12.09 0.39 10.40
C ALA A 128 13.27 -0.49 9.97
N ASP A 129 13.49 -1.62 10.67
CA ASP A 129 14.47 -2.63 10.27
C ASP A 129 13.93 -3.50 9.11
N LYS A 130 13.90 -2.91 7.92
CA LYS A 130 13.39 -3.55 6.70
C LYS A 130 14.22 -4.80 6.33
N LEU A 131 15.53 -4.75 6.53
CA LEU A 131 16.42 -5.87 6.23
C LEU A 131 16.19 -7.04 7.18
N GLY A 132 16.04 -6.79 8.48
CA GLY A 132 15.69 -7.84 9.44
C GLY A 132 14.34 -8.49 9.15
N VAL A 133 13.35 -7.73 8.66
CA VAL A 133 12.07 -8.30 8.23
C VAL A 133 12.28 -9.29 7.08
N ILE A 134 13.06 -8.93 6.04
CA ILE A 134 13.34 -9.82 4.92
C ILE A 134 14.12 -11.07 5.38
N ARG A 135 15.20 -10.89 6.16
CA ARG A 135 16.01 -12.02 6.66
C ARG A 135 15.18 -13.03 7.45
N ARG A 136 14.22 -12.56 8.26
CA ARG A 136 13.30 -13.45 9.00
C ARG A 136 12.36 -14.21 8.06
N ALA A 137 11.88 -13.57 6.99
CA ALA A 137 11.02 -14.22 6.01
C ALA A 137 11.78 -15.26 5.17
N GLU A 138 13.05 -15.00 4.84
CA GLU A 138 13.93 -15.94 4.14
C GLU A 138 14.31 -17.15 5.01
N ALA A 139 14.44 -16.97 6.32
CA ALA A 139 14.79 -18.04 7.25
C ALA A 139 13.65 -19.06 7.48
N GLY A 140 12.41 -18.73 7.09
CA GLY A 140 11.23 -19.54 7.34
C GLY A 140 10.73 -19.50 8.80
N PRO A 141 9.58 -20.11 9.11
CA PRO A 141 9.15 -20.30 10.48
C PRO A 141 10.14 -21.21 11.21
N ALA A 142 10.57 -20.80 12.41
CA ALA A 142 11.30 -21.66 13.34
C ALA A 142 10.45 -22.87 13.78
#